data_AF-A0A852UPJ4-F1
#
_entry.id   AF-A0A852UPJ4-F1
#
_cell.length_a   1.000
_cell.length_b   1.000
_cell.length_c   1.000
_cell.angle_alpha   90.00
_cell.angle_beta   90.00
_cell.angle_gamma   90.00
#
_symmetry.space_group_name_H-M   'P 1'
#
loop_
_entity.id
_entity.type
_entity.pdbx_description
1 polymer ?
#
loop_
_entity_poly.entity_id
_entity_poly.type
_entity_poly.pdbx_seq_one_letter_code
_entity_poly.pdbx_strand_id
1 'polypeptide(L)' 'MNALLMPFLYFPEDKSEYIPAAISFVIFMILLVFAFRWIRNNSKKQELETKELEERILRERREAKEKQHPQN' A
#
# COMPACT_ATOMS: atom_id res chain seq x y z
N MET A 1 34.82 28.38 -9.57
CA MET A 1 34.63 27.55 -10.79
C MET A 1 34.34 26.11 -10.38
N ASN A 2 33.04 25.78 -10.36
CA ASN A 2 32.34 24.51 -10.54
C ASN A 2 33.11 23.18 -10.37
N ALA A 3 33.24 22.71 -9.12
CA ALA A 3 33.50 21.29 -8.79
C ALA A 3 32.22 20.52 -8.38
N LEU A 4 31.04 21.13 -8.53
CA LEU A 4 29.76 20.60 -8.06
C LEU A 4 28.94 19.86 -9.12
N LEU A 5 29.45 19.66 -10.34
CA LEU A 5 28.56 19.32 -11.46
C LEU A 5 28.35 17.83 -11.79
N MET A 6 29.12 16.84 -11.29
CA MET A 6 28.82 15.46 -11.74
C MET A 6 29.44 14.23 -11.02
N PRO A 7 29.52 14.09 -9.69
CA PRO A 7 29.92 12.79 -9.10
C PRO A 7 28.88 11.67 -9.34
N PHE A 8 27.67 12.01 -9.81
CA PHE A 8 26.56 11.06 -9.98
C PHE A 8 26.56 10.29 -11.32
N LEU A 9 27.25 10.80 -12.34
CA LEU A 9 27.37 10.12 -13.65
C LEU A 9 28.74 9.44 -13.83
N TYR A 10 29.36 9.00 -12.72
CA TYR A 10 30.52 8.13 -12.78
C TYR A 10 30.05 6.71 -13.15
N PHE A 11 30.41 6.28 -14.35
CA PHE A 11 30.23 4.90 -14.76
C PHE A 11 31.56 4.18 -14.58
N PRO A 12 31.66 3.24 -13.63
CA PRO A 12 32.87 2.46 -13.49
C PRO A 12 33.22 1.70 -14.78
N GLU A 13 34.49 1.77 -15.13
CA GLU A 13 35.10 1.01 -16.23
C GLU A 13 34.98 -0.50 -15.95
N ASP A 14 35.23 -0.91 -14.70
CA ASP A 14 35.01 -2.27 -14.25
C ASP A 14 33.56 -2.48 -13.78
N LYS A 15 32.87 -3.45 -14.39
CA LYS A 15 31.47 -3.77 -14.06
C LYS A 15 31.30 -4.36 -12.67
N SER A 16 32.37 -4.89 -12.07
CA SER A 16 32.34 -5.41 -10.70
C SER A 16 31.96 -4.34 -9.66
N GLU A 17 32.26 -3.07 -9.94
CA GLU A 17 31.94 -1.94 -9.04
C GLU A 17 30.43 -1.67 -8.93
N TYR A 18 29.59 -2.23 -9.83
CA TYR A 18 28.12 -2.14 -9.73
C TYR A 18 27.50 -3.20 -8.80
N ILE A 19 28.26 -4.21 -8.37
CA ILE A 19 27.74 -5.29 -7.51
C ILE A 19 27.05 -4.75 -6.25
N PRO A 20 27.61 -3.76 -5.51
CA PRO A 20 26.93 -3.18 -4.36
C PRO A 20 25.58 -2.56 -4.71
N ALA A 21 25.50 -1.83 -5.83
CA ALA A 21 24.25 -1.22 -6.29
C ALA A 21 23.21 -2.28 -6.68
N ALA A 22 23.61 -3.36 -7.35
CA ALA A 22 22.74 -4.48 -7.68
C ALA A 22 22.18 -5.16 -6.41
N ILE A 23 23.02 -5.38 -5.40
CA ILE A 23 22.59 -5.96 -4.11
C ILE A 23 21.57 -5.03 -3.42
N SER A 24 21.86 -3.73 -3.32
CA SER A 24 20.93 -2.76 -2.76
C SER A 24 19.60 -2.76 -3.51
N PHE A 25 19.63 -2.75 -4.83
CA PHE A 25 18.44 -2.79 -5.67
C PHE A 25 17.60 -4.06 -5.41
N VAL A 26 18.25 -5.23 -5.35
CA VAL A 26 17.57 -6.50 -5.06
C VAL A 26 16.91 -6.47 -3.67
N ILE A 27 17.60 -5.96 -2.65
CA ILE A 27 17.03 -5.83 -1.30
C ILE A 27 15.80 -4.91 -1.33
N PHE A 28 15.89 -3.75 -1.97
CA PHE A 28 14.75 -2.84 -2.09
C PHE A 28 13.58 -3.45 -2.87
N MET A 29 13.85 -4.18 -3.95
CA MET A 29 12.83 -4.88 -4.72
C MET A 29 12.12 -5.94 -3.89
N ILE A 30 12.86 -6.70 -3.07
CA ILE A 30 12.28 -7.68 -2.15
C ILE A 30 11.37 -6.96 -1.14
N LEU A 31 11.85 -5.89 -0.51
CA LEU A 31 11.06 -5.10 0.44
C LEU A 31 9.81 -4.50 -0.20
N LEU A 32 9.89 -4.01 -1.43
CA LEU A 32 8.75 -3.47 -2.17
C LEU A 32 7.66 -4.53 -2.38
N VAL A 33 8.05 -5.74 -2.80
CA VAL A 33 7.12 -6.86 -2.99
C VAL A 33 6.44 -7.24 -1.67
N PHE A 34 7.21 -7.28 -0.57
CA PHE A 34 6.65 -7.55 0.75
C PHE A 34 5.70 -6.47 1.24
N ALA A 35 6.08 -5.19 1.11
CA ALA A 35 5.22 -4.06 1.46
C ALA A 35 3.91 -4.08 0.66
N PHE A 36 3.99 -4.32 -0.65
CA PHE A 36 2.81 -4.41 -1.51
C PHE A 36 1.90 -5.58 -1.12
N ARG A 37 2.47 -6.75 -0.82
CA ARG A 37 1.71 -7.91 -0.32
C ARG A 37 1.06 -7.63 1.03
N TRP A 38 1.76 -6.97 1.95
CA TRP A 38 1.21 -6.57 3.24
C TRP A 38 0.00 -5.66 3.02
N ILE A 39 0.17 -4.55 2.30
CA ILE A 39 -0.89 -3.57 2.07
C ILE A 39 -2.11 -4.24 1.45
N ARG A 40 -1.94 -5.03 0.37
CA ARG A 40 -3.07 -5.73 -0.26
C ARG A 40 -3.81 -6.67 0.69
N ASN A 41 -3.09 -7.40 1.54
CA ASN A 41 -3.73 -8.31 2.48
C ASN A 41 -4.51 -7.54 3.55
N ASN A 42 -3.93 -6.45 4.06
CA ASN A 42 -4.57 -5.60 5.06
C ASN A 42 -5.82 -4.91 4.51
N SER A 43 -5.78 -4.44 3.25
CA SER A 43 -6.93 -3.82 2.59
C SER A 43 -8.11 -4.78 2.45
N LYS A 44 -7.88 -6.05 2.12
CA LYS A 44 -8.96 -7.05 2.02
C LYS A 44 -9.66 -7.29 3.35
N LYS A 45 -8.89 -7.31 4.45
CA LYS A 45 -9.46 -7.47 5.79
C LYS A 45 -10.31 -6.26 6.18
N GLN A 46 -9.80 -5.06 5.92
CA GLN A 46 -10.52 -3.81 6.20
C GLN A 46 -11.80 -3.67 5.36
N GLU A 47 -11.77 -4.12 4.11
CA GLU A 47 -12.95 -4.11 3.24
C GLU A 47 -14.07 -4.99 3.81
N LEU A 48 -13.75 -6.20 4.28
CA LEU A 48 -14.73 -7.10 4.86
C LEU A 48 -15.34 -6.53 6.15
N GLU A 49 -14.50 -6.05 7.07
CA GLU A 49 -14.96 -5.45 8.34
C GLU A 49 -15.85 -4.22 8.09
N THR A 50 -15.51 -3.40 7.10
CA THR A 50 -16.30 -2.22 6.72
C THR A 50 -17.66 -2.61 6.15
N LYS A 51 -17.71 -3.62 5.27
CA LYS A 51 -18.97 -4.13 4.69
C LYS A 51 -19.91 -4.65 5.78
N GLU A 52 -19.41 -5.42 6.73
CA GLU A 52 -20.22 -5.93 7.84
C GLU A 52 -20.78 -4.79 8.72
N LEU A 53 -19.97 -3.75 8.97
CA LEU A 53 -20.39 -2.57 9.72
C LEU A 53 -21.46 -1.77 8.97
N GLU A 54 -21.26 -1.52 7.67
CA GLU A 54 -22.25 -0.83 6.82
C GLU A 54 -23.58 -1.57 6.79
N GLU A 55 -23.57 -2.89 6.63
CA GLU A 55 -24.80 -3.69 6.66
C GLU A 55 -25.52 -3.61 8.00
N ARG A 56 -24.80 -3.65 9.13
CA ARG A 56 -25.40 -3.49 10.46
C ARG A 56 -26.09 -2.13 10.60
N ILE A 57 -25.41 -1.05 10.24
CA ILE A 57 -25.98 0.31 10.29
C ILE A 57 -27.22 0.42 9.38
N LEU A 58 -27.17 -0.17 8.18
CA LEU A 58 -28.30 -0.19 7.24
C LEU A 58 -29.49 -1.00 7.77
N ARG A 59 -29.24 -2.11 8.47
CA ARG A 59 -30.29 -2.91 9.14
C ARG A 59 -30.94 -2.09 10.27
N GLU A 60 -30.13 -1.54 11.17
CA GLU A 60 -30.63 -0.71 12.28
C GLU A 60 -31.42 0.50 11.80
N ARG A 61 -30.97 1.19 10.74
CA ARG A 61 -31.72 2.31 10.14
C ARG A 61 -33.05 1.88 9.52
N ARG A 62 -33.11 0.70 8.90
CA ARG A 62 -34.37 0.16 8.36
C ARG A 62 -35.35 -0.14 9.47
N GLU A 63 -34.91 -0.84 10.52
CA GLU A 63 -35.73 -1.13 11.70
C GLU A 63 -36.22 0.15 12.40
N ALA A 64 -35.35 1.16 12.53
CA ALA A 64 -35.73 2.45 13.10
C ALA A 64 -36.78 3.19 12.26
N LYS A 65 -36.67 3.14 10.92
CA LYS A 65 -37.68 3.72 10.00
C LYS A 65 -39.01 2.97 10.07
N GLU A 66 -38.98 1.65 10.13
CA GLU A 66 -40.18 0.81 10.21
C GLU A 66 -40.92 1.01 11.55
N LYS A 67 -40.20 1.21 12.65
CA LYS A 67 -40.78 1.60 13.95
C LYS A 67 -41.35 3.03 13.95
N GLN A 68 -40.82 3.95 13.14
CA GLN A 68 -41.32 5.33 13.02
C GLN A 68 -42.55 5.46 12.10
N HIS A 69 -42.69 4.58 11.11
CA HIS A 69 -43.86 4.50 10.25
C HIS A 69 -44.51 3.11 10.40
N PRO A 70 -45.24 2.84 11.50
CA PRO A 70 -46.14 1.71 11.53
C PRO A 70 -47.17 1.93 10.41
N GLN A 71 -47.11 1.08 9.39
CA GLN A 71 -48.09 1.01 8.31
C GLN A 71 -49.47 0.76 8.95
N ASN A 72 -50.38 1.73 8.81
CA ASN A 72 -51.81 1.56 9.07
C ASN A 72 -52.45 0.76 7.95
#